data_AF-A0A7D7QKI7-F1
#
_entry.id   AF-A0A7D7QKI7-F1
#
_cell.length_a   1.000
_cell.length_b   1.000
_cell.length_c   1.000
_cell.angle_alpha   90.00
_cell.angle_beta   90.00
_cell.angle_gamma   90.00
#
_symmetry.space_group_name_H-M   'P 1'
#
loop_
_entity.id
_entity.type
_entity.pdbx_description
1 polymer ?
#
loop_
_entity_poly.entity_id
_entity_poly.type
_entity_poly.pdbx_seq_one_letter_code
_entity_poly.pdbx_strand_id
1 'polypeptide(L)'
;MKLQLLAAMALATPLFFTSSVRAENPQDLQKLLSTGECIQCDLSGANLSGAHLIGADLRGSKLQGANLVGANLEGADLTGANLAGANLTSAYVTNVNLKQTNLNGVNFTRATIHDSNVYKASMNDLNLTDAEIFNTGIGIGGEDAEIPDWD
;
A
#
# COMPACT_ATOMS: atom_id res chain seq x y z
N MET A 1 -3.61 68.05 -6.27
CA MET A 1 -2.28 67.38 -6.33
C MET A 1 -2.48 66.00 -6.93
N LYS A 2 -1.84 65.72 -8.07
CA LYS A 2 -1.79 64.38 -8.70
C LYS A 2 -0.75 63.55 -7.95
N LEU A 3 -1.08 62.34 -7.50
CA LEU A 3 -0.09 61.36 -7.05
C LEU A 3 0.05 60.28 -8.12
N GLN A 4 1.29 60.07 -8.55
CA GLN A 4 1.68 59.27 -9.71
C GLN A 4 1.74 57.77 -9.40
N LEU A 5 1.55 56.98 -10.47
CA LEU A 5 1.77 55.55 -10.61
C LEU A 5 3.03 55.03 -9.89
N LEU A 6 2.90 53.86 -9.25
CA LEU A 6 3.94 52.83 -9.19
C LEU A 6 3.27 51.47 -9.36
N ALA A 7 3.28 50.99 -10.60
CA ALA A 7 2.91 49.62 -10.94
C ALA A 7 4.06 48.69 -10.55
N ALA A 8 3.92 47.96 -9.45
CA ALA A 8 4.79 46.83 -9.16
C ALA A 8 4.31 45.63 -9.98
N MET A 9 4.91 45.42 -11.15
CA MET A 9 4.74 44.21 -11.93
C MET A 9 5.41 43.07 -11.16
N ALA A 10 4.64 42.35 -10.35
CA ALA A 10 5.09 41.08 -9.81
C ALA A 10 5.25 40.13 -11.01
N LEU A 11 6.50 39.85 -11.38
CA LEU A 11 6.85 38.77 -12.28
C LEU A 11 6.27 37.49 -11.68
N ALA A 12 5.12 37.05 -12.18
CA ALA A 12 4.59 35.73 -11.93
C ALA A 12 5.56 34.75 -12.60
N THR A 13 6.58 34.32 -11.85
CA THR A 13 7.34 33.14 -12.22
C THR A 13 6.33 32.01 -12.38
N PRO A 14 6.20 31.37 -13.55
CA PRO A 14 5.47 30.14 -13.64
C PRO A 14 6.23 29.15 -12.77
N LEU A 15 5.71 28.89 -11.57
CA LEU A 15 6.05 27.71 -10.81
C LEU A 15 5.62 26.54 -11.69
N PHE A 16 6.58 26.00 -12.44
CA PHE A 16 6.42 24.71 -13.08
C PHE A 16 6.17 23.72 -11.95
N PHE A 17 4.90 23.38 -11.73
CA PHE A 17 4.54 22.23 -10.94
C PHE A 17 5.14 21.02 -11.66
N THR A 18 6.28 20.53 -11.18
CA THR A 18 6.74 19.19 -11.52
C THR A 18 5.82 18.23 -10.78
N SER A 19 4.56 18.13 -11.23
CA SER A 19 3.69 17.05 -10.78
C SER A 19 4.24 15.80 -11.45
N SER A 20 5.07 15.06 -10.73
CA SER A 20 5.33 13.66 -11.04
C SER A 20 3.98 13.02 -11.40
N VAL A 21 3.92 12.34 -12.54
CA VAL A 21 2.71 11.62 -12.93
C VAL A 21 2.44 10.62 -11.82
N ARG A 22 1.38 10.87 -11.05
CA ARG A 22 0.89 10.00 -9.98
C ARG A 22 -0.01 8.97 -10.63
N ALA A 23 0.32 7.70 -10.44
CA ALA A 23 -0.47 6.59 -10.98
C ALA A 23 -1.74 6.38 -10.15
N GLU A 24 -1.69 6.75 -8.87
CA GLU A 24 -2.79 6.63 -7.94
C GLU A 24 -3.83 7.74 -8.12
N ASN A 25 -5.07 7.48 -7.69
CA ASN A 25 -6.08 8.52 -7.53
C ASN A 25 -5.76 9.37 -6.29
N PRO A 26 -5.48 10.69 -6.43
CA PRO A 26 -5.11 11.53 -5.27
C PRO A 26 -6.21 11.64 -4.22
N GLN A 27 -7.48 11.52 -4.61
CA GLN A 27 -8.62 11.57 -3.68
C GLN A 27 -8.67 10.30 -2.83
N ASP A 28 -8.40 9.14 -3.45
CA ASP A 28 -8.35 7.86 -2.75
C ASP A 28 -7.15 7.80 -1.80
N LEU A 29 -5.98 8.28 -2.24
CA LEU A 29 -4.81 8.40 -1.38
C LEU A 29 -5.10 9.32 -0.18
N GLN A 30 -5.72 10.48 -0.41
CA GLN A 30 -6.10 11.38 0.68
C GLN A 30 -7.12 10.74 1.62
N LYS A 31 -8.11 10.03 1.08
CA LYS A 31 -9.12 9.32 1.87
C LYS A 31 -8.44 8.31 2.80
N LEU A 32 -7.61 7.41 2.25
CA LEU A 32 -6.86 6.43 3.04
C LEU A 32 -6.05 7.10 4.16
N LEU A 33 -5.27 8.13 3.83
CA LEU A 33 -4.37 8.76 4.79
C LEU A 33 -5.09 9.61 5.86
N SER A 34 -6.35 9.98 5.63
CA SER A 34 -7.14 10.78 6.58
C SER A 34 -8.11 9.95 7.42
N THR A 35 -8.61 8.84 6.88
CA THR A 35 -9.64 8.03 7.54
C THR A 35 -9.20 6.61 7.86
N GLY A 36 -8.13 6.11 7.24
CA GLY A 36 -7.79 4.68 7.26
C GLY A 36 -8.73 3.81 6.41
N GLU A 37 -9.69 4.39 5.70
CA GLU A 37 -10.68 3.64 4.93
C GLU A 37 -10.56 3.93 3.44
N CYS A 38 -10.35 2.89 2.64
CA CYS A 38 -10.32 3.02 1.19
C CYS A 38 -10.72 1.73 0.48
N ILE A 39 -11.92 1.21 0.78
CA ILE A 39 -12.52 0.04 0.11
C ILE A 39 -12.65 0.30 -1.40
N GLN A 40 -12.17 -0.64 -2.22
CA GLN A 40 -12.22 -0.60 -3.70
C GLN A 40 -11.58 0.64 -4.35
N CYS A 41 -10.70 1.32 -3.62
CA CYS A 41 -9.97 2.48 -4.12
C CYS A 41 -8.94 2.14 -5.20
N ASP A 42 -8.56 3.14 -5.98
CA ASP A 42 -7.44 3.06 -6.92
C ASP A 42 -6.17 3.71 -6.33
N LEU A 43 -5.32 2.87 -5.77
CA LEU A 43 -4.02 3.21 -5.17
C LEU A 43 -2.87 2.58 -5.97
N SER A 44 -3.09 2.22 -7.23
CA SER A 44 -2.06 1.61 -8.07
C SER A 44 -0.85 2.55 -8.17
N GLY A 45 0.35 2.04 -7.87
CA GLY A 45 1.58 2.82 -7.89
C GLY A 45 1.69 3.92 -6.81
N ALA A 46 0.75 3.98 -5.85
CA ALA A 46 0.79 4.98 -4.79
C ALA A 46 2.09 4.91 -3.98
N ASN A 47 2.60 6.08 -3.59
CA ASN A 47 3.70 6.15 -2.62
C ASN A 47 3.15 6.21 -1.20
N LEU A 48 3.17 5.07 -0.51
CA LEU A 48 2.75 4.85 0.87
C LEU A 48 3.94 4.45 1.77
N SER A 49 5.17 4.81 1.37
CA SER A 49 6.35 4.47 2.16
C SER A 49 6.30 5.10 3.54
N GLY A 50 6.51 4.29 4.59
CA GLY A 50 6.42 4.70 5.98
C GLY A 50 5.01 5.08 6.45
N ALA A 51 3.96 4.79 5.67
CA ALA A 51 2.60 5.14 6.05
C ALA A 51 2.16 4.37 7.32
N HIS A 52 1.40 5.07 8.16
CA HIS A 52 0.75 4.48 9.33
C HIS A 52 -0.65 4.03 8.91
N LEU A 53 -0.80 2.74 8.61
CA LEU A 53 -2.03 2.12 8.10
C LEU A 53 -2.57 1.06 9.07
N ILE A 54 -2.33 1.26 10.37
CA ILE A 54 -2.81 0.37 11.43
C ILE A 54 -4.34 0.31 11.37
N GLY A 55 -4.88 -0.90 11.25
CA GLY A 55 -6.33 -1.14 11.16
C GLY A 55 -7.00 -0.62 9.89
N ALA A 56 -6.24 -0.25 8.86
CA ALA A 56 -6.81 0.32 7.65
C ALA A 56 -7.72 -0.69 6.91
N ASP A 57 -8.84 -0.20 6.38
CA ASP A 57 -9.76 -0.98 5.55
C ASP A 57 -9.48 -0.73 4.06
N LEU A 58 -8.80 -1.68 3.44
CA LEU A 58 -8.34 -1.67 2.04
C LEU A 58 -8.97 -2.81 1.23
N ARG A 59 -10.12 -3.32 1.67
CA ARG A 59 -10.80 -4.45 1.02
C ARG A 59 -11.07 -4.17 -0.46
N GLY A 60 -10.66 -5.10 -1.32
CA GLY A 60 -10.86 -5.03 -2.77
C GLY A 60 -10.09 -3.93 -3.49
N SER A 61 -9.16 -3.22 -2.82
CA SER A 61 -8.46 -2.07 -3.39
C SER A 61 -7.35 -2.46 -4.35
N LYS A 62 -7.05 -1.57 -5.28
CA LYS A 62 -5.98 -1.71 -6.27
C LYS A 62 -4.70 -1.08 -5.71
N LEU A 63 -3.67 -1.88 -5.48
CA LEU A 63 -2.38 -1.50 -4.91
C LEU A 63 -1.21 -2.02 -5.76
N GLN A 64 -1.46 -2.36 -7.03
CA GLN A 64 -0.44 -2.93 -7.91
C GLN A 64 0.73 -1.96 -8.04
N GLY A 65 1.94 -2.46 -7.81
CA GLY A 65 3.15 -1.64 -7.85
C GLY A 65 3.22 -0.53 -6.80
N ALA A 66 2.34 -0.49 -5.81
CA ALA A 66 2.41 0.51 -4.74
C ALA A 66 3.71 0.39 -3.95
N ASN A 67 4.26 1.52 -3.53
CA ASN A 67 5.44 1.59 -2.68
C ASN A 67 5.01 1.67 -1.22
N LEU A 68 5.14 0.57 -0.48
CA LEU A 68 4.77 0.40 0.93
C LEU A 68 6.01 0.15 1.81
N VAL A 69 7.19 0.57 1.36
CA VAL A 69 8.45 0.37 2.10
C VAL A 69 8.33 0.96 3.51
N GLY A 70 8.54 0.12 4.52
CA GLY A 70 8.46 0.51 5.93
C GLY A 70 7.07 0.89 6.44
N ALA A 71 6.00 0.64 5.68
CA ALA A 71 4.64 0.92 6.14
C ALA A 71 4.25 0.01 7.31
N ASN A 72 3.44 0.53 8.23
CA ASN A 72 2.83 -0.27 9.30
C ASN A 72 1.39 -0.60 8.92
N LEU A 73 1.12 -1.87 8.64
CA LEU A 73 -0.19 -2.41 8.26
C LEU A 73 -0.84 -3.21 9.39
N GLU A 74 -0.36 -3.11 10.63
CA GLU A 74 -0.86 -3.93 11.75
C GLU A 74 -2.39 -3.91 11.85
N GLY A 75 -3.01 -5.09 11.80
CA GLY A 75 -4.47 -5.22 11.88
C GLY A 75 -5.26 -4.74 10.65
N ALA A 76 -4.62 -4.36 9.54
CA ALA A 76 -5.30 -3.91 8.34
C ALA A 76 -6.09 -5.06 7.66
N ASP A 77 -7.20 -4.71 7.01
CA ASP A 77 -7.99 -5.61 6.18
C ASP A 77 -7.74 -5.34 4.69
N LEU A 78 -7.05 -6.28 4.05
CA LEU A 78 -6.71 -6.26 2.62
C LEU A 78 -7.47 -7.36 1.87
N THR A 79 -8.58 -7.89 2.41
CA THR A 79 -9.33 -8.97 1.79
C THR A 79 -9.67 -8.66 0.34
N GLY A 80 -9.25 -9.53 -0.58
CA GLY A 80 -9.49 -9.40 -2.02
C GLY A 80 -8.74 -8.25 -2.71
N ALA A 81 -7.83 -7.56 -2.02
CA ALA A 81 -7.03 -6.50 -2.61
C ALA A 81 -6.04 -7.05 -3.63
N ASN A 82 -5.56 -6.18 -4.53
CA ASN A 82 -4.56 -6.55 -5.52
C ASN A 82 -3.25 -5.79 -5.28
N LEU A 83 -2.26 -6.45 -4.68
CA LEU A 83 -0.93 -5.94 -4.40
C LEU A 83 0.12 -6.42 -5.42
N ALA A 84 -0.27 -6.91 -6.60
CA ALA A 84 0.68 -7.47 -7.54
C ALA A 84 1.89 -6.53 -7.80
N GLY A 85 3.10 -7.02 -7.57
CA GLY A 85 4.34 -6.26 -7.71
C GLY A 85 4.55 -5.12 -6.72
N ALA A 86 3.75 -5.00 -5.66
CA ALA A 86 3.95 -3.99 -4.62
C ALA A 86 5.25 -4.22 -3.83
N ASN A 87 5.83 -3.13 -3.33
CA ASN A 87 7.05 -3.17 -2.53
C ASN A 87 6.73 -2.98 -1.05
N LEU A 88 6.77 -4.07 -0.28
CA LEU A 88 6.59 -4.11 1.18
C LEU A 88 7.93 -4.36 1.91
N THR A 89 9.05 -3.93 1.33
CA THR A 89 10.36 -4.07 2.00
C THR A 89 10.31 -3.41 3.38
N SER A 90 10.71 -4.15 4.41
CA SER A 90 10.73 -3.69 5.81
C SER A 90 9.37 -3.21 6.35
N ALA A 91 8.25 -3.61 5.74
CA ALA A 91 6.92 -3.33 6.26
C ALA A 91 6.57 -4.22 7.46
N TYR A 92 5.66 -3.73 8.30
CA TYR A 92 5.07 -4.48 9.42
C TYR A 92 3.71 -5.02 9.01
N VAL A 93 3.60 -6.34 8.90
CA VAL A 93 2.44 -7.09 8.42
C VAL A 93 2.01 -8.06 9.52
N THR A 94 1.62 -7.51 10.67
CA THR A 94 1.18 -8.29 11.84
C THR A 94 -0.35 -8.27 11.94
N ASN A 95 -0.99 -9.42 12.18
CA ASN A 95 -2.46 -9.53 12.28
C ASN A 95 -3.21 -9.00 11.05
N VAL A 96 -2.62 -9.10 9.85
CA VAL A 96 -3.21 -8.56 8.63
C VAL A 96 -4.11 -9.59 7.98
N ASN A 97 -5.31 -9.18 7.59
CA ASN A 97 -6.17 -10.03 6.79
C ASN A 97 -5.83 -9.89 5.30
N LEU A 98 -5.12 -10.87 4.76
CA LEU A 98 -4.72 -10.98 3.36
C LEU A 98 -5.54 -12.05 2.61
N LYS A 99 -6.72 -12.44 3.11
CA LYS A 99 -7.60 -13.41 2.45
C LYS A 99 -7.86 -13.02 1.00
N GLN A 100 -7.75 -13.98 0.08
CA GLN A 100 -8.06 -13.80 -1.35
C GLN A 100 -7.26 -12.68 -2.04
N THR A 101 -6.16 -12.22 -1.43
CA THR A 101 -5.34 -11.13 -1.95
C THR A 101 -4.46 -11.63 -3.10
N ASN A 102 -4.24 -10.80 -4.11
CA ASN A 102 -3.18 -11.04 -5.09
C ASN A 102 -1.85 -10.48 -4.57
N LEU A 103 -0.98 -11.37 -4.08
CA LEU A 103 0.38 -11.07 -3.61
C LEU A 103 1.45 -11.42 -4.65
N ASN A 104 1.09 -11.69 -5.91
CA ASN A 104 2.05 -12.13 -6.91
C ASN A 104 3.16 -11.08 -7.15
N GLY A 105 4.42 -11.52 -7.11
CA GLY A 105 5.58 -10.65 -7.30
C GLY A 105 5.79 -9.61 -6.19
N VAL A 106 5.10 -9.72 -5.04
CA VAL A 106 5.30 -8.80 -3.93
C VAL A 106 6.69 -8.97 -3.34
N ASN A 107 7.34 -7.85 -3.06
CA ASN A 107 8.63 -7.83 -2.36
C ASN A 107 8.43 -7.61 -0.86
N PHE A 108 8.65 -8.66 -0.07
CA PHE A 108 8.62 -8.67 1.39
C PHE A 108 10.03 -8.68 2.02
N THR A 109 11.07 -8.26 1.30
CA THR A 109 12.44 -8.27 1.81
C THR A 109 12.52 -7.59 3.18
N ARG A 110 13.04 -8.27 4.21
CA ARG A 110 13.14 -7.76 5.60
C ARG A 110 11.81 -7.33 6.24
N ALA A 111 10.66 -7.73 5.70
CA ALA A 111 9.37 -7.47 6.33
C ALA A 111 9.16 -8.38 7.54
N THR A 112 8.37 -7.92 8.51
CA THR A 112 7.88 -8.75 9.61
C THR A 112 6.44 -9.15 9.29
N ILE A 113 6.18 -10.46 9.15
CA ILE A 113 4.89 -11.01 8.75
C ILE A 113 4.41 -12.02 9.78
N HIS A 114 3.63 -11.54 10.74
CA HIS A 114 3.19 -12.34 11.88
C HIS A 114 1.67 -12.46 11.92
N ASP A 115 1.16 -13.62 12.33
CA ASP A 115 -0.26 -13.83 12.65
C ASP A 115 -1.23 -13.38 11.56
N SER A 116 -0.82 -13.42 10.28
CA SER A 116 -1.58 -12.87 9.16
C SER A 116 -2.29 -13.96 8.39
N ASN A 117 -3.52 -13.69 7.97
CA ASN A 117 -4.35 -14.66 7.27
C ASN A 117 -4.16 -14.53 5.76
N VAL A 118 -3.57 -15.54 5.13
CA VAL A 118 -3.33 -15.59 3.66
C VAL A 118 -4.24 -16.60 2.95
N TYR A 119 -5.37 -17.00 3.54
CA TYR A 119 -6.27 -17.99 2.97
C TYR A 119 -6.73 -17.58 1.55
N LYS A 120 -6.52 -18.46 0.57
CA LYS A 120 -6.79 -18.24 -0.86
C LYS A 120 -6.02 -17.07 -1.51
N ALA A 121 -4.99 -16.53 -0.87
CA ALA A 121 -4.13 -15.54 -1.51
C ALA A 121 -3.29 -16.18 -2.63
N SER A 122 -3.09 -15.47 -3.73
CA SER A 122 -2.12 -15.85 -4.77
C SER A 122 -0.74 -15.33 -4.37
N MET A 123 0.29 -16.18 -4.38
CA MET A 123 1.60 -15.90 -3.80
C MET A 123 2.76 -16.33 -4.72
N ASN A 124 2.56 -16.26 -6.03
CA ASN A 124 3.59 -16.58 -7.01
C ASN A 124 4.70 -15.53 -6.99
N ASP A 125 5.96 -15.98 -7.15
CA ASP A 125 7.12 -15.10 -7.30
C ASP A 125 7.35 -14.09 -6.16
N LEU A 126 6.98 -14.45 -4.92
CA LEU A 126 7.29 -13.64 -3.74
C LEU A 126 8.80 -13.53 -3.50
N ASN A 127 9.26 -12.34 -3.10
CA ASN A 127 10.59 -12.18 -2.52
C ASN A 127 10.50 -12.08 -1.00
N LEU A 128 10.97 -13.11 -0.30
CA LEU A 128 10.96 -13.23 1.16
C LEU A 128 12.38 -13.12 1.77
N THR A 129 13.34 -12.57 1.03
CA THR A 129 14.74 -12.43 1.49
C THR A 129 14.79 -11.72 2.84
N ASP A 130 15.37 -12.36 3.85
CA ASP A 130 15.48 -11.84 5.23
C ASP A 130 14.14 -11.45 5.90
N ALA A 131 13.00 -11.93 5.39
CA ALA A 131 11.71 -11.70 6.02
C ALA A 131 11.56 -12.54 7.30
N GLU A 132 10.96 -11.96 8.34
CA GLU A 132 10.56 -12.67 9.54
C GLU A 132 9.12 -13.15 9.36
N ILE A 133 8.88 -14.45 9.43
CA ILE A 133 7.55 -15.04 9.23
C ILE A 133 7.22 -15.92 10.43
N PHE A 134 6.10 -15.64 11.07
CA PHE A 134 5.61 -16.39 12.23
C PHE A 134 4.10 -16.54 12.17
N ASN A 135 3.58 -17.73 12.49
CA ASN A 135 2.14 -18.03 12.51
C ASN A 135 1.37 -17.50 11.28
N THR A 136 1.99 -17.59 10.11
CA THR A 136 1.45 -17.11 8.84
C THR A 136 1.77 -18.15 7.77
N GLY A 137 0.78 -18.57 6.98
CA GLY A 137 0.92 -19.66 6.00
C GLY A 137 1.74 -19.34 4.75
N ILE A 138 2.63 -18.34 4.80
CA ILE A 138 3.51 -17.98 3.69
C ILE A 138 4.71 -18.93 3.70
N GLY A 139 4.96 -19.64 2.60
CA GLY A 139 6.10 -20.55 2.44
C GLY A 139 5.75 -22.04 2.32
N ILE A 140 4.46 -22.42 2.42
CA ILE A 140 4.00 -23.78 2.10
C ILE A 140 3.03 -23.71 0.91
N GLY A 141 3.63 -23.68 -0.30
CA GLY A 141 3.09 -24.05 -1.62
C GLY A 141 1.60 -23.86 -1.95
N GLY A 142 1.32 -22.77 -2.68
CA GLY A 142 0.47 -22.63 -3.88
C GLY A 142 -0.80 -23.48 -4.05
N GLU A 143 -1.93 -22.82 -4.29
CA GLU A 143 -3.28 -23.29 -4.70
C GLU A 143 -3.93 -24.45 -3.90
N ASP A 144 -3.15 -25.35 -3.28
CA ASP A 144 -3.56 -26.62 -2.68
C ASP A 144 -3.16 -26.78 -1.20
N ALA A 145 -2.54 -25.76 -0.58
CA ALA A 145 -2.33 -25.78 0.87
C ALA A 145 -3.68 -25.57 1.59
N GLU A 146 -4.18 -26.61 2.25
CA GLU A 146 -5.28 -26.51 3.24
C GLU A 146 -4.80 -25.69 4.44
N ILE A 147 -4.69 -24.37 4.26
CA ILE A 147 -4.59 -23.43 5.37
C ILE A 147 -6.01 -23.30 5.92
N PRO A 148 -6.28 -23.72 7.16
CA PRO A 148 -7.60 -23.57 7.75
C PRO A 148 -7.97 -22.10 7.74
N ASP A 149 -9.21 -21.79 7.37
CA ASP A 149 -9.71 -20.44 7.54
C ASP A 149 -9.97 -20.21 9.02
N TRP A 150 -9.02 -19.59 9.71
CA TRP A 150 -9.19 -19.16 11.09
C TRP A 150 -10.00 -17.86 11.09
N ASP A 151 -11.33 -17.99 10.98
CA ASP A 151 -12.29 -16.94 11.34
C ASP A 151 -12.30 -16.69 12.86
#